data_AF-A0A0M3IZV0-F1
#
_entry.id   AF-A0A0M3IZV0-F1
#
_cell.length_a   1.000
_cell.length_b   1.000
_cell.length_c   1.000
_cell.angle_alpha   90.00
_cell.angle_beta   90.00
_cell.angle_gamma   90.00
#
_symmetry.space_group_name_H-M   'P 1'
#
loop_
_entity.id
_entity.type
_entity.pdbx_description
1 polymer ?
#
loop_
_entity_poly.entity_id
_entity_poly.type
_entity_poly.pdbx_seq_one_letter_code
_entity_poly.pdbx_strand_id
1 'polypeptide(L)'
;LWGLDDAGRPHRLNASSEPHTDDYLDWINEAVFADFDHQQIRIQKVVATKHHIIALDRHGYCYLYACPSHTAIRFVVSTYENQQNQPLDSFELPSDGWKWEQPWMIDSSEEYFDKEGWQYAFNFGANVTYRNAQSAMTFVRRRRWLRARRYTALCRWVQMAITKQSEVFLDICAGGFDIENNRSSTNNGNNTSSSSASDLYSFFALSLDGDLYWREGIQKNCPEGSGWVQIEPIPNTSEEDTYHEIAAISCSASCGLLIAITWNGLVFCRVGITSKCPYGKGWRSFASPCNLPVISVAMGRRALWMVTSSGRLWMTSVKGAALGVYPDLSKCITADSYTSMGDGMCRISVTNNDQVLGISQRDERMFIRSDVRDDELSGRSWLEIVARDGSAGDMNFKWRQVETGNCAIVAKRIPRHWIDKNFIARDCSATADLKSEWRQQVGLIISLLDNRNELLWNVFQDVETATLSHPNSPDRPSESWTKTANVHASLSTWRSLNWIDCMAHLLVSDSVEGTIRLHFRRGGSFQADFFELLGAFAFCDSRWKNALEVRTTQNRTTLNIAFASEDERDQWSDILQKVYLSASPLVGYI
;
A
#
# COMPACT_ATOMS: atom_id res chain seq x y z
N LEU A 1 16.95 1.46 3.69
CA LEU A 1 17.43 2.29 4.82
C LEU A 1 16.95 3.72 4.59
N TRP A 2 16.52 4.41 5.64
CA TRP A 2 16.07 5.80 5.57
C TRP A 2 16.86 6.66 6.56
N GLY A 3 17.06 7.92 6.20
CA GLY A 3 17.68 8.92 7.05
C GLY A 3 16.87 10.21 7.00
N LEU A 4 16.91 10.98 8.07
CA LEU A 4 16.33 12.31 8.14
C LEU A 4 17.46 13.31 8.38
N ASP A 5 17.58 14.31 7.52
CA ASP A 5 18.60 15.36 7.70
C ASP A 5 18.14 16.48 8.65
N ASP A 6 19.02 17.42 8.96
CA ASP A 6 18.78 18.56 9.85
C ASP A 6 17.75 19.58 9.31
N ALA A 7 17.63 19.65 7.99
CA ALA A 7 16.60 20.39 7.27
C ALA A 7 15.22 19.70 7.34
N GLY A 8 15.14 18.47 7.86
CA GLY A 8 13.90 17.72 7.96
C GLY A 8 13.45 17.12 6.63
N ARG A 9 14.41 16.77 5.76
CA ARG A 9 14.19 16.05 4.50
C ARG A 9 14.43 14.55 4.72
N PRO A 10 13.44 13.68 4.46
CA PRO A 10 13.66 12.25 4.38
C PRO A 10 14.56 11.92 3.18
N HIS A 11 15.55 11.07 3.40
CA HIS A 11 16.41 10.50 2.37
C HIS A 11 16.30 8.99 2.41
N ARG A 12 16.11 8.38 1.25
CA ARG A 12 16.11 6.92 1.09
C ARG A 12 17.44 6.49 0.49
N LEU A 13 18.10 5.54 1.11
CA LEU A 13 19.24 4.88 0.49
C LEU A 13 18.72 3.94 -0.60
N ASN A 14 19.18 4.14 -1.84
CA ASN A 14 18.76 3.31 -2.96
C ASN A 14 19.18 1.84 -2.75
N ALA A 15 18.53 0.91 -3.45
CA ALA A 15 18.96 -0.49 -3.54
C ALA A 15 18.97 -0.89 -5.01
N SER A 16 20.10 -1.41 -5.52
CA SER A 16 20.22 -1.93 -6.88
C SER A 16 19.26 -3.10 -7.05
N SER A 17 18.60 -3.17 -8.21
CA SER A 17 17.79 -4.32 -8.61
C SER A 17 18.63 -5.56 -8.96
N GLU A 18 19.95 -5.38 -9.14
CA GLU A 18 20.89 -6.44 -9.48
C GLU A 18 21.90 -6.62 -8.35
N PRO A 19 21.68 -7.55 -7.40
CA PRO A 19 22.57 -7.76 -6.25
C PRO A 19 23.94 -8.35 -6.62
N HIS A 20 24.19 -8.63 -7.90
CA HIS A 20 25.43 -9.20 -8.42
C HIS A 20 26.35 -8.16 -9.07
N THR A 21 25.80 -7.00 -9.44
CA THR A 21 26.58 -5.84 -9.81
C THR A 21 26.67 -4.99 -8.55
N ASP A 22 27.88 -4.71 -8.05
CA ASP A 22 28.11 -3.80 -6.91
C ASP A 22 27.78 -2.34 -7.35
N ASP A 23 26.57 -2.15 -7.87
CA ASP A 23 26.12 -0.91 -8.48
C ASP A 23 25.64 0.08 -7.42
N TYR A 24 25.92 1.33 -7.75
CA TYR A 24 25.83 2.56 -7.00
C TYR A 24 24.54 2.73 -6.16
N LEU A 25 24.70 2.92 -4.83
CA LEU A 25 23.60 3.28 -3.90
C LEU A 25 23.82 4.69 -3.35
N ASP A 26 23.11 5.66 -3.90
CA ASP A 26 23.05 7.01 -3.35
C ASP A 26 21.85 7.21 -2.43
N TRP A 27 21.95 8.26 -1.62
CA TRP A 27 20.84 8.83 -0.89
C TRP A 27 19.99 9.67 -1.82
N ILE A 28 18.75 9.24 -1.99
CA ILE A 28 17.73 9.93 -2.78
C ILE A 28 16.92 10.80 -1.83
N ASN A 29 16.88 12.10 -2.10
CA ASN A 29 16.05 13.04 -1.37
C ASN A 29 14.57 12.80 -1.73
N GLU A 30 13.78 12.44 -0.73
CA GLU A 30 12.34 12.16 -0.82
C GLU A 30 11.59 13.20 0.04
N ALA A 31 11.95 14.47 -0.10
CA ALA A 31 11.33 15.58 0.63
C ALA A 31 9.80 15.61 0.47
N VAL A 32 9.14 16.00 1.55
CA VAL A 32 7.67 16.17 1.59
C VAL A 32 7.35 17.61 1.22
N PHE A 33 6.35 17.81 0.36
CA PHE A 33 5.90 19.12 -0.08
C PHE A 33 4.41 19.28 0.18
N ALA A 34 3.98 20.51 0.48
CA ALA A 34 2.57 20.85 0.54
C ALA A 34 1.96 20.97 -0.86
N ASP A 35 0.69 20.59 -1.00
CA ASP A 35 0.03 20.49 -2.31
C ASP A 35 -0.25 21.84 -2.98
N PHE A 36 -0.47 22.92 -2.20
CA PHE A 36 -0.92 24.20 -2.73
C PHE A 36 0.19 25.17 -3.14
N ASP A 37 1.30 25.19 -2.40
CA ASP A 37 2.38 26.17 -2.58
C ASP A 37 3.74 25.52 -2.88
N HIS A 38 3.79 24.18 -2.94
CA HIS A 38 5.01 23.39 -3.07
C HIS A 38 6.07 23.75 -2.03
N GLN A 39 5.66 24.26 -0.86
CA GLN A 39 6.59 24.52 0.24
C GLN A 39 7.02 23.19 0.85
N GLN A 40 8.33 23.06 1.12
CA GLN A 40 8.87 21.87 1.77
C GLN A 40 8.33 21.78 3.20
N ILE A 41 7.67 20.66 3.52
CA ILE A 41 7.22 20.32 4.86
C ILE A 41 8.41 19.76 5.64
N ARG A 42 8.66 20.35 6.81
CA ARG A 42 9.77 19.94 7.67
C ARG A 42 9.36 18.73 8.52
N ILE A 43 9.95 17.59 8.22
CA ILE A 43 9.73 16.34 8.95
C ILE A 43 10.58 16.29 10.24
N GLN A 44 9.98 15.80 11.32
CA GLN A 44 10.61 15.60 12.62
C GLN A 44 11.02 14.14 12.85
N LYS A 45 10.21 13.19 12.39
CA LYS A 45 10.48 11.76 12.54
C LYS A 45 10.00 10.98 11.33
N VAL A 46 10.73 9.94 10.97
CA VAL A 46 10.31 8.94 9.98
C VAL A 46 10.30 7.56 10.60
N VAL A 47 9.36 6.74 10.16
CA VAL A 47 9.26 5.33 10.54
C VAL A 47 9.09 4.52 9.27
N ALA A 48 10.05 3.65 8.98
CA ALA A 48 10.04 2.82 7.80
C ALA A 48 9.51 1.42 8.13
N THR A 49 8.83 0.83 7.16
CA THR A 49 8.38 -0.56 7.20
C THR A 49 8.86 -1.26 5.94
N LYS A 50 8.44 -2.50 5.71
CA LYS A 50 8.77 -3.24 4.49
C LYS A 50 8.23 -2.58 3.21
N HIS A 51 7.05 -1.96 3.29
CA HIS A 51 6.30 -1.48 2.12
C HIS A 51 5.88 0.00 2.22
N HIS A 52 5.96 0.59 3.40
CA HIS A 52 5.48 1.94 3.66
C HIS A 52 6.47 2.72 4.52
N ILE A 53 6.43 4.04 4.38
CA ILE A 53 7.14 4.95 5.24
C ILE A 53 6.13 5.96 5.76
N ILE A 54 6.19 6.22 7.06
CA ILE A 54 5.36 7.21 7.70
C ILE A 54 6.27 8.32 8.20
N ALA A 55 5.97 9.55 7.82
CA ALA A 55 6.67 10.75 8.28
C ALA A 55 5.76 11.55 9.21
N LEU A 56 6.32 12.08 10.28
CA LEU A 56 5.68 12.99 11.23
C LEU A 56 6.28 14.37 11.06
N ASP A 57 5.46 15.38 10.77
CA ASP A 57 5.92 16.77 10.69
C ASP A 57 5.94 17.47 12.05
N ARG A 58 6.40 18.72 12.05
CA ARG A 58 6.48 19.56 13.25
C ARG A 58 5.14 20.03 13.81
N HIS A 59 4.07 19.88 13.05
CA HIS A 59 2.71 20.22 13.44
C HIS A 59 1.94 18.99 13.93
N GLY A 60 2.58 17.81 13.90
CA GLY A 60 2.03 16.55 14.35
C GLY A 60 1.17 15.83 13.31
N TYR A 61 1.24 16.22 12.03
CA TYR A 61 0.60 15.51 10.94
C TYR A 61 1.46 14.36 10.43
N CYS A 62 0.78 13.26 10.09
CA CYS A 62 1.40 12.06 9.55
C CYS A 62 1.22 12.01 8.02
N TYR A 63 2.27 11.59 7.33
CA TYR A 63 2.27 11.40 5.88
C TYR A 63 2.71 9.98 5.56
N LEU A 64 1.96 9.29 4.71
CA LEU A 64 2.27 7.96 4.22
C LEU A 64 2.94 8.04 2.85
N TYR A 65 4.04 7.32 2.68
CA TYR A 65 4.64 7.01 1.40
C TYR A 65 4.56 5.52 1.16
N ALA A 66 3.81 5.09 0.14
CA ALA A 66 3.74 3.69 -0.25
C ALA A 66 4.78 3.37 -1.34
N CYS A 67 5.65 2.41 -1.06
CA CYS A 67 6.60 1.90 -2.04
C CYS A 67 5.87 1.16 -3.17
N PRO A 68 6.40 1.18 -4.41
CA PRO A 68 5.77 0.48 -5.51
C PRO A 68 5.82 -1.03 -5.27
N SER A 69 4.75 -1.72 -5.67
CA SER A 69 4.62 -3.17 -5.55
C SER A 69 4.06 -3.77 -6.84
N HIS A 70 4.32 -5.06 -7.07
CA HIS A 70 3.80 -5.77 -8.26
C HIS A 70 2.28 -5.99 -8.24
N THR A 71 1.61 -5.67 -7.12
CA THR A 71 0.18 -5.88 -6.93
C THR A 71 -0.52 -4.56 -6.61
N ALA A 72 -1.61 -4.26 -7.32
CA ALA A 72 -2.44 -3.12 -6.97
C ALA A 72 -3.02 -3.28 -5.55
N ILE A 73 -2.99 -2.20 -4.77
CA ILE A 73 -3.55 -2.14 -3.42
C ILE A 73 -5.03 -1.82 -3.54
N ARG A 74 -5.90 -2.77 -3.16
CA ARG A 74 -7.36 -2.65 -3.22
C ARG A 74 -8.01 -3.05 -1.91
N PHE A 75 -8.99 -2.28 -1.47
CA PHE A 75 -9.74 -2.54 -0.26
C PHE A 75 -11.24 -2.51 -0.53
N VAL A 76 -11.97 -3.50 -0.04
CA VAL A 76 -13.43 -3.55 -0.13
C VAL A 76 -14.03 -3.11 1.20
N VAL A 77 -14.76 -2.00 1.17
CA VAL A 77 -15.57 -1.52 2.29
C VAL A 77 -16.91 -2.24 2.24
N SER A 78 -17.45 -2.64 3.39
CA SER A 78 -18.78 -3.22 3.48
C SER A 78 -19.61 -2.63 4.61
N THR A 79 -20.92 -2.47 4.39
CA THR A 79 -21.88 -2.01 5.39
C THR A 79 -23.20 -2.79 5.26
N TYR A 80 -24.02 -2.79 6.30
CA TYR A 80 -25.38 -3.36 6.25
C TYR A 80 -26.42 -2.25 6.39
N GLU A 81 -27.55 -2.38 5.68
CA GLU A 81 -28.64 -1.39 5.72
C GLU A 81 -29.15 -1.07 7.14
N ASN A 82 -29.07 -2.03 8.05
CA ASN A 82 -29.58 -1.92 9.41
C ASN A 82 -28.53 -1.47 10.44
N GLN A 83 -27.26 -1.26 10.06
CA GLN A 83 -26.19 -0.83 10.96
C GLN A 83 -26.18 0.69 11.30
N GLN A 84 -27.33 1.37 11.11
CA GLN A 84 -27.70 2.73 11.57
C GLN A 84 -26.93 3.95 11.00
N ASN A 85 -27.74 4.98 10.67
CA ASN A 85 -27.46 6.42 10.52
C ASN A 85 -26.43 6.95 9.50
N GLN A 86 -25.66 6.11 8.80
CA GLN A 86 -24.74 6.58 7.76
C GLN A 86 -25.27 6.23 6.36
N PRO A 87 -25.83 7.19 5.58
CA PRO A 87 -26.23 6.92 4.20
C PRO A 87 -25.02 6.48 3.36
N LEU A 88 -25.25 5.64 2.33
CA LEU A 88 -24.17 5.09 1.48
C LEU A 88 -23.25 6.17 0.92
N ASP A 89 -23.79 7.35 0.63
CA ASP A 89 -23.06 8.49 0.05
C ASP A 89 -22.17 9.22 1.06
N SER A 90 -22.35 8.98 2.36
CA SER A 90 -21.53 9.59 3.42
C SER A 90 -20.27 8.79 3.79
N PHE A 91 -19.95 7.75 3.02
CA PHE A 91 -18.69 7.02 3.16
C PHE A 91 -17.57 7.76 2.43
N GLU A 92 -16.67 8.36 3.20
CA GLU A 92 -15.52 9.07 2.69
C GLU A 92 -14.31 8.15 2.49
N LEU A 93 -13.44 8.53 1.56
CA LEU A 93 -12.15 7.89 1.39
C LEU A 93 -11.21 8.32 2.53
N PRO A 94 -10.30 7.44 2.99
CA PRO A 94 -9.41 7.77 4.11
C PRO A 94 -8.46 8.95 3.83
N SER A 95 -8.08 9.11 2.57
CA SER A 95 -7.15 10.13 2.07
C SER A 95 -7.37 10.34 0.57
N ASP A 96 -6.73 11.36 0.02
CA ASP A 96 -6.61 11.61 -1.42
C ASP A 96 -5.78 10.54 -2.16
N GLY A 97 -5.13 9.65 -1.41
CA GLY A 97 -4.39 8.52 -1.95
C GLY A 97 -5.29 7.41 -2.50
N TRP A 98 -6.58 7.41 -2.13
CA TRP A 98 -7.55 6.43 -2.59
C TRP A 98 -8.46 6.98 -3.69
N LYS A 99 -8.98 6.08 -4.52
CA LYS A 99 -10.12 6.33 -5.40
C LYS A 99 -11.11 5.19 -5.30
N TRP A 100 -12.40 5.49 -5.32
CA TRP A 100 -13.43 4.47 -5.51
C TRP A 100 -13.26 3.85 -6.91
N GLU A 101 -13.33 2.53 -7.02
CA GLU A 101 -13.29 1.83 -8.32
C GLU A 101 -14.67 1.60 -8.90
N GLN A 102 -15.70 1.48 -8.05
CA GLN A 102 -17.08 1.18 -8.46
C GLN A 102 -18.11 1.84 -7.51
N PRO A 103 -19.38 2.01 -7.96
CA PRO A 103 -20.49 2.35 -7.08
C PRO A 103 -20.71 1.29 -5.99
N TRP A 104 -21.61 1.57 -5.05
CA TRP A 104 -22.04 0.57 -4.08
C TRP A 104 -22.76 -0.58 -4.79
N MET A 105 -22.36 -1.81 -4.49
CA MET A 105 -22.95 -3.03 -5.02
C MET A 105 -23.50 -3.90 -3.90
N ILE A 106 -24.47 -4.75 -4.23
CA ILE A 106 -25.04 -5.71 -3.29
C ILE A 106 -24.12 -6.95 -3.23
N ASP A 107 -23.85 -7.46 -2.03
CA ASP A 107 -23.15 -8.74 -1.87
C ASP A 107 -24.07 -9.89 -2.33
N SER A 108 -23.74 -10.48 -3.49
CA SER A 108 -24.52 -11.56 -4.12
C SER A 108 -23.98 -12.96 -3.81
N SER A 109 -23.17 -13.11 -2.76
CA SER A 109 -22.60 -14.40 -2.37
C SER A 109 -23.70 -15.37 -1.92
N GLU A 110 -24.11 -16.30 -2.79
CA GLU A 110 -25.24 -17.23 -2.57
C GLU A 110 -25.08 -18.12 -1.31
N GLU A 111 -23.85 -18.30 -0.83
CA GLU A 111 -23.55 -19.00 0.42
C GLU A 111 -24.15 -18.28 1.64
N TYR A 112 -24.21 -16.95 1.61
CA TYR A 112 -24.57 -16.11 2.76
C TYR A 112 -25.83 -15.26 2.56
N PHE A 113 -26.26 -15.05 1.31
CA PHE A 113 -27.36 -14.16 0.96
C PHE A 113 -28.34 -14.83 -0.01
N ASP A 114 -29.59 -14.38 -0.03
CA ASP A 114 -30.53 -14.78 -1.08
C ASP A 114 -30.20 -14.11 -2.44
N LYS A 115 -31.00 -14.42 -3.46
CA LYS A 115 -30.83 -13.87 -4.83
C LYS A 115 -30.92 -12.35 -4.91
N GLU A 116 -31.45 -11.69 -3.89
CA GLU A 116 -31.59 -10.24 -3.79
C GLU A 116 -30.63 -9.62 -2.74
N GLY A 117 -29.67 -10.39 -2.24
CA GLY A 117 -28.66 -9.97 -1.28
C GLY A 117 -29.15 -9.87 0.18
N TRP A 118 -30.30 -10.45 0.51
CA TRP A 118 -30.85 -10.41 1.86
C TRP A 118 -30.36 -11.54 2.74
N GLN A 119 -30.24 -11.20 4.01
CA GLN A 119 -30.01 -12.09 5.13
C GLN A 119 -31.15 -11.97 6.12
N TYR A 120 -31.65 -13.10 6.62
CA TYR A 120 -32.83 -13.18 7.47
C TYR A 120 -32.50 -13.69 8.86
N ALA A 121 -33.14 -13.12 9.89
CA ALA A 121 -32.97 -13.52 11.28
C ALA A 121 -34.25 -13.33 12.10
N PHE A 122 -34.26 -13.85 13.33
CA PHE A 122 -35.36 -13.66 14.28
C PHE A 122 -35.42 -12.23 14.82
N ASN A 123 -34.28 -11.58 15.03
CA ASN A 123 -34.17 -10.17 15.44
C ASN A 123 -32.81 -9.59 15.01
N PHE A 124 -32.58 -8.29 15.26
CA PHE A 124 -31.34 -7.60 14.91
C PHE A 124 -30.17 -7.80 15.91
N GLY A 125 -30.24 -8.80 16.80
CA GLY A 125 -29.22 -9.01 17.84
C GLY A 125 -27.82 -9.30 17.27
N ALA A 126 -26.79 -8.73 17.91
CA ALA A 126 -25.39 -8.87 17.48
C ALA A 126 -24.89 -10.33 17.44
N ASN A 127 -25.48 -11.20 18.27
CA ASN A 127 -25.11 -12.62 18.38
C ASN A 127 -26.05 -13.55 17.61
N VAL A 128 -26.97 -13.01 16.79
CA VAL A 128 -27.94 -13.82 16.05
C VAL A 128 -27.38 -14.25 14.70
N THR A 129 -27.54 -15.53 14.39
CA THR A 129 -27.15 -16.10 13.10
C THR A 129 -28.16 -15.69 12.03
N TYR A 130 -27.69 -14.97 11.03
CA TYR A 130 -28.46 -14.67 9.82
C TYR A 130 -28.36 -15.83 8.83
N ARG A 131 -29.43 -16.06 8.07
CA ARG A 131 -29.51 -17.12 7.06
C ARG A 131 -29.85 -16.51 5.70
N ASN A 132 -29.46 -17.19 4.63
CA ASN A 132 -29.73 -16.82 3.25
C ASN A 132 -31.16 -17.20 2.79
N ALA A 133 -32.04 -17.63 3.69
CA ALA A 133 -33.41 -18.02 3.37
C ALA A 133 -34.39 -17.63 4.47
N GLN A 134 -35.59 -17.23 4.06
CA GLN A 134 -36.71 -16.94 4.94
C GLN A 134 -37.26 -18.22 5.59
N SER A 135 -37.75 -18.12 6.83
CA SER A 135 -38.46 -19.20 7.52
C SER A 135 -39.63 -18.66 8.35
N ALA A 136 -40.43 -19.53 8.95
CA ALA A 136 -41.49 -19.10 9.87
C ALA A 136 -40.96 -18.33 11.10
N MET A 137 -39.66 -18.44 11.40
CA MET A 137 -39.00 -17.77 12.54
C MET A 137 -38.13 -16.57 12.13
N THR A 138 -38.31 -16.03 10.90
CA THR A 138 -37.60 -14.81 10.46
C THR A 138 -38.52 -13.60 10.53
N PHE A 139 -38.12 -12.61 11.31
CA PHE A 139 -38.88 -11.37 11.53
C PHE A 139 -38.10 -10.13 11.12
N VAL A 140 -36.79 -10.25 10.85
CA VAL A 140 -35.96 -9.17 10.35
C VAL A 140 -35.14 -9.64 9.16
N ARG A 141 -34.77 -8.68 8.30
CA ARG A 141 -33.81 -8.87 7.23
C ARG A 141 -32.81 -7.73 7.17
N ARG A 142 -31.64 -7.99 6.61
CA ARG A 142 -30.61 -6.98 6.30
C ARG A 142 -29.95 -7.29 4.97
N ARG A 143 -29.52 -6.26 4.27
CA ARG A 143 -28.76 -6.38 3.02
C ARG A 143 -27.35 -5.83 3.22
N ARG A 144 -26.35 -6.52 2.65
CA ARG A 144 -24.96 -6.09 2.70
C ARG A 144 -24.58 -5.37 1.42
N TRP A 145 -24.02 -4.18 1.58
CA TRP A 145 -23.48 -3.36 0.50
C TRP A 145 -21.96 -3.39 0.54
N LEU A 146 -21.34 -3.45 -0.63
CA LEU A 146 -19.90 -3.50 -0.86
C LEU A 146 -19.48 -2.34 -1.75
N ARG A 147 -18.31 -1.76 -1.50
CA ARG A 147 -17.68 -0.80 -2.41
C ARG A 147 -16.17 -0.94 -2.39
N ALA A 148 -15.57 -1.07 -3.56
CA ALA A 148 -14.12 -1.23 -3.70
C ALA A 148 -13.43 0.11 -3.90
N ARG A 149 -12.30 0.31 -3.20
CA ARG A 149 -11.37 1.44 -3.40
C ARG A 149 -9.97 0.93 -3.76
N ARG A 150 -9.27 1.67 -4.62
CA ARG A 150 -7.88 1.43 -5.02
C ARG A 150 -6.97 2.53 -4.52
N TYR A 151 -5.80 2.16 -4.02
CA TYR A 151 -4.75 3.14 -3.70
C TYR A 151 -3.98 3.52 -4.96
N THR A 152 -3.86 4.82 -5.22
CA THR A 152 -3.30 5.40 -6.45
C THR A 152 -2.02 6.20 -6.18
N ALA A 153 -1.79 6.58 -4.92
CA ALA A 153 -0.66 7.40 -4.49
C ALA A 153 0.65 6.63 -4.22
N LEU A 154 1.06 5.77 -5.15
CA LEU A 154 2.36 5.09 -5.03
C LEU A 154 3.51 6.07 -5.29
N CYS A 155 4.61 5.90 -4.54
CA CYS A 155 5.82 6.72 -4.65
C CYS A 155 5.59 8.24 -4.44
N ARG A 156 4.52 8.61 -3.73
CA ARG A 156 4.26 9.99 -3.31
C ARG A 156 3.84 10.01 -1.84
N TRP A 157 4.05 11.16 -1.20
CA TRP A 157 3.55 11.41 0.14
C TRP A 157 2.06 11.75 0.10
N VAL A 158 1.31 11.17 1.04
CA VAL A 158 -0.12 11.42 1.24
C VAL A 158 -0.34 11.72 2.72
N GLN A 159 -1.00 12.83 3.02
CA GLN A 159 -1.37 13.12 4.41
C GLN A 159 -2.41 12.10 4.89
N MET A 160 -2.13 11.46 6.02
CA MET A 160 -3.05 10.53 6.66
C MET A 160 -4.09 11.30 7.46
N ALA A 161 -5.36 10.90 7.36
CA ALA A 161 -6.39 11.40 8.27
C ALA A 161 -6.12 10.88 9.70
N ILE A 162 -5.84 11.80 10.61
CA ILE A 162 -5.65 11.52 12.04
C ILE A 162 -6.98 11.77 12.75
N THR A 163 -7.66 10.67 13.11
CA THR A 163 -8.95 10.61 13.85
C THR A 163 -10.04 11.61 13.38
N LYS A 164 -11.20 11.65 14.05
CA LYS A 164 -12.29 12.62 13.76
C LYS A 164 -12.16 13.90 14.57
N GLN A 165 -11.16 13.98 15.43
CA GLN A 165 -10.88 15.10 16.32
C GLN A 165 -9.42 15.50 16.12
N SER A 166 -9.14 16.79 16.32
CA SER A 166 -7.92 17.51 15.96
C SER A 166 -6.65 17.07 16.73
N GLU A 167 -6.43 15.78 16.89
CA GLU A 167 -5.28 15.22 17.59
C GLU A 167 -4.08 15.24 16.65
N VAL A 168 -3.03 15.91 17.11
CA VAL A 168 -1.74 15.99 16.45
C VAL A 168 -0.74 15.18 17.27
N PHE A 169 0.18 14.49 16.59
CA PHE A 169 1.12 13.60 17.25
C PHE A 169 2.43 14.28 17.64
N LEU A 170 2.91 13.96 18.84
CA LEU A 170 4.25 14.29 19.35
C LEU A 170 5.31 13.32 18.81
N ASP A 171 4.98 12.02 18.78
CA ASP A 171 5.94 10.98 18.44
C ASP A 171 5.25 9.77 17.79
N ILE A 172 5.99 9.02 16.96
CA ILE A 172 5.51 7.81 16.28
C ILE A 172 6.56 6.69 16.31
N CYS A 173 6.14 5.43 16.34
CA CYS A 173 7.05 4.29 16.19
C CYS A 173 6.35 3.07 15.58
N ALA A 174 7.12 2.23 14.88
CA ALA A 174 6.63 0.96 14.35
C ALA A 174 7.63 -0.16 14.57
N GLY A 175 7.12 -1.39 14.61
CA GLY A 175 7.93 -2.59 14.78
C GLY A 175 7.09 -3.84 14.66
N GLY A 176 7.62 -4.99 15.06
CA GLY A 176 6.91 -6.27 14.92
C GLY A 176 7.06 -6.88 13.54
N PHE A 177 8.16 -6.60 12.85
CA PHE A 177 8.40 -7.05 11.49
C PHE A 177 8.66 -8.56 11.36
N ASP A 178 8.94 -9.23 12.49
CA ASP A 178 9.10 -10.68 12.57
C ASP A 178 7.83 -11.39 13.08
N ILE A 179 6.72 -10.67 13.28
CA ILE A 179 5.46 -11.28 13.72
C ILE A 179 4.84 -12.03 12.53
N GLU A 180 5.28 -13.26 12.31
CA GLU A 180 4.52 -14.20 11.49
C GLU A 180 3.23 -14.53 12.25
N ASN A 181 2.10 -14.03 11.74
CA ASN A 181 0.82 -14.42 12.29
C ASN A 181 0.63 -15.91 11.99
N ASN A 182 0.77 -16.76 13.02
CA ASN A 182 0.33 -18.16 13.05
C ASN A 182 -1.21 -18.28 12.88
N ARG A 183 -1.80 -17.55 11.93
CA ARG A 183 -3.22 -17.60 11.56
C ARG A 183 -3.55 -18.82 10.69
N SER A 184 -2.58 -19.67 10.35
CA SER A 184 -2.77 -20.88 9.53
C SER A 184 -2.63 -22.21 10.29
N SER A 185 -2.88 -22.25 11.61
CA SER A 185 -2.84 -23.50 12.40
C SER A 185 -4.10 -23.73 13.24
N THR A 186 -5.28 -23.52 12.65
CA THR A 186 -6.45 -24.32 12.98
C THR A 186 -7.01 -24.88 11.69
N ASN A 187 -6.76 -26.17 11.45
CA ASN A 187 -7.38 -26.95 10.40
C ASN A 187 -8.90 -26.87 10.53
N ASN A 188 -9.54 -26.07 9.69
CA ASN A 188 -10.89 -26.32 9.20
C ASN A 188 -10.89 -25.97 7.72
N GLY A 189 -10.99 -27.01 6.89
CA GLY A 189 -10.70 -26.99 5.46
C GLY A 189 -11.71 -26.24 4.61
N ASN A 190 -11.76 -24.92 4.71
CA ASN A 190 -12.34 -24.06 3.68
C ASN A 190 -11.23 -23.22 3.06
N ASN A 191 -10.73 -23.70 1.92
CA ASN A 191 -9.81 -22.97 1.05
C ASN A 191 -10.50 -21.75 0.45
N THR A 192 -10.32 -20.60 1.09
CA THR A 192 -10.32 -19.31 0.38
C THR A 192 -8.90 -18.77 0.44
N SER A 193 -8.36 -18.47 -0.75
CA SER A 193 -7.01 -18.00 -1.04
C SER A 193 -6.22 -17.42 0.14
N SER A 194 -5.14 -18.12 0.50
CA SER A 194 -4.08 -17.71 1.43
C SER A 194 -3.59 -16.29 1.14
N SER A 195 -4.19 -15.30 1.81
CA SER A 195 -3.63 -13.96 1.89
C SER A 195 -2.45 -14.04 2.85
N SER A 196 -1.24 -13.89 2.29
CA SER A 196 0.04 -14.02 2.97
C SER A 196 0.05 -13.23 4.28
N ALA A 197 0.09 -13.94 5.40
CA ALA A 197 0.10 -13.41 6.77
C ALA A 197 1.38 -12.64 7.14
N SER A 198 2.16 -12.18 6.15
CA SER A 198 3.57 -11.80 6.26
C SER A 198 3.84 -10.30 6.40
N ASP A 199 2.83 -9.44 6.48
CA ASP A 199 3.04 -7.98 6.40
C ASP A 199 2.34 -7.19 7.53
N LEU A 200 2.02 -7.82 8.66
CA LEU A 200 1.43 -7.14 9.81
C LEU A 200 2.54 -6.61 10.74
N TYR A 201 2.52 -5.32 10.97
CA TYR A 201 3.39 -4.63 11.92
C TYR A 201 2.55 -3.82 12.90
N SER A 202 3.11 -3.49 14.06
CA SER A 202 2.49 -2.60 15.02
C SER A 202 2.92 -1.17 14.77
N PHE A 203 1.98 -0.23 14.78
CA PHE A 203 2.25 1.20 14.65
C PHE A 203 1.60 1.93 15.81
N PHE A 204 2.38 2.77 16.49
CA PHE A 204 1.96 3.52 17.66
C PHE A 204 2.24 5.01 17.44
N ALA A 205 1.39 5.84 18.04
CA ALA A 205 1.54 7.28 18.05
C ALA A 205 1.25 7.85 19.43
N LEU A 206 2.04 8.82 19.85
CA LEU A 206 1.88 9.61 21.05
C LEU A 206 1.33 10.97 20.64
N SER A 207 0.21 11.40 21.19
CA SER A 207 -0.37 12.72 20.95
C SER A 207 0.36 13.83 21.73
N LEU A 208 0.15 15.08 21.33
CA LEU A 208 0.63 16.24 22.10
C LEU A 208 0.00 16.32 23.51
N ASP A 209 -1.20 15.77 23.70
CA ASP A 209 -1.90 15.74 24.98
C ASP A 209 -1.39 14.62 25.92
N GLY A 210 -0.47 13.77 25.44
CA GLY A 210 0.12 12.67 26.21
C GLY A 210 -0.60 11.33 26.07
N ASP A 211 -1.71 11.30 25.32
CA ASP A 211 -2.43 10.07 25.00
C ASP A 211 -1.69 9.21 23.98
N LEU A 212 -1.76 7.90 24.17
CA LEU A 212 -1.08 6.91 23.33
C LEU A 212 -2.09 6.12 22.51
N TYR A 213 -1.79 5.93 21.23
CA TYR A 213 -2.66 5.24 20.29
C TYR A 213 -1.92 4.12 19.55
N TRP A 214 -2.64 3.03 19.27
CA TRP A 214 -2.24 1.98 18.33
C TRP A 214 -3.09 2.05 17.07
N ARG A 215 -2.46 1.90 15.91
CA ARG A 215 -3.16 1.92 14.63
C ARG A 215 -3.69 0.53 14.29
N GLU A 216 -5.01 0.42 14.19
CA GLU A 216 -5.70 -0.81 13.79
C GLU A 216 -5.82 -0.94 12.27
N GLY A 217 -5.89 -2.18 11.80
CA GLY A 217 -6.32 -2.51 10.44
C GLY A 217 -5.28 -2.24 9.37
N ILE A 218 -4.03 -1.97 9.74
CA ILE A 218 -2.93 -1.90 8.78
C ILE A 218 -2.77 -3.26 8.13
N GLN A 219 -2.86 -3.28 6.80
CA GLN A 219 -2.74 -4.49 5.99
C GLN A 219 -2.02 -4.13 4.69
N LYS A 220 -1.48 -5.13 3.97
CA LYS A 220 -0.87 -4.91 2.65
C LYS A 220 -1.81 -4.18 1.68
N ASN A 221 -3.10 -4.47 1.76
CA ASN A 221 -4.15 -3.89 0.94
C ASN A 221 -4.86 -2.70 1.61
N CYS A 222 -4.46 -2.31 2.82
CA CYS A 222 -4.95 -1.15 3.57
C CYS A 222 -3.77 -0.51 4.33
N PRO A 223 -2.83 0.13 3.61
CA PRO A 223 -1.57 0.60 4.19
C PRO A 223 -1.76 1.70 5.24
N GLU A 224 -2.82 2.50 5.10
CA GLU A 224 -3.16 3.53 6.08
C GLU A 224 -3.76 2.97 7.37
N GLY A 225 -4.28 1.74 7.37
CA GLY A 225 -5.09 1.20 8.47
C GLY A 225 -6.52 1.76 8.50
N SER A 226 -7.32 1.28 9.46
CA SER A 226 -8.75 1.58 9.58
C SER A 226 -9.12 2.51 10.72
N GLY A 227 -8.28 2.63 11.75
CA GLY A 227 -8.61 3.43 12.93
C GLY A 227 -7.50 3.46 13.98
N TRP A 228 -7.72 4.25 15.02
CA TRP A 228 -6.83 4.37 16.17
C TRP A 228 -7.53 3.83 17.42
N VAL A 229 -6.79 3.04 18.20
CA VAL A 229 -7.23 2.49 19.48
C VAL A 229 -6.37 3.13 20.57
N GLN A 230 -6.99 3.85 21.49
CA GLN A 230 -6.29 4.45 22.63
C GLN A 230 -5.79 3.34 23.57
N ILE A 231 -4.55 3.47 24.02
CA ILE A 231 -3.90 2.61 25.01
C ILE A 231 -3.97 3.32 26.36
N GLU A 232 -4.20 2.55 27.43
CA GLU A 232 -4.30 3.13 28.76
C GLU A 232 -2.97 3.78 29.21
N PRO A 233 -3.05 4.91 29.94
CA PRO A 233 -1.88 5.63 30.43
C PRO A 233 -1.10 4.82 31.47
N ILE A 234 0.13 5.25 31.75
CA ILE A 234 1.00 4.59 32.73
C ILE A 234 0.64 5.12 34.12
N PRO A 235 0.11 4.30 35.04
CA PRO A 235 -0.23 4.74 36.40
C PRO A 235 1.02 5.15 37.16
N ASN A 236 0.96 6.26 37.89
CA ASN A 236 2.00 6.65 38.83
C ASN A 236 1.69 6.06 40.21
N THR A 237 2.66 5.37 40.80
CA THR A 237 2.49 4.67 42.08
C THR A 237 2.58 5.59 43.29
N SER A 238 3.02 6.84 43.14
CA SER A 238 3.21 7.77 44.27
C SER A 238 1.94 8.49 44.71
N GLU A 239 0.99 8.71 43.80
CA GLU A 239 -0.23 9.50 44.04
C GLU A 239 -1.41 8.85 43.32
N GLU A 240 -2.54 8.66 44.02
CA GLU A 240 -3.78 8.13 43.43
C GLU A 240 -4.26 9.02 42.28
N ASP A 241 -4.78 8.41 41.22
CA ASP A 241 -5.29 9.07 40.01
C ASP A 241 -4.29 9.97 39.26
N THR A 242 -2.98 9.74 39.45
CA THR A 242 -1.94 10.39 38.65
C THR A 242 -1.29 9.43 37.66
N TYR A 243 -0.85 9.97 36.53
CA TYR A 243 -0.23 9.21 35.44
C TYR A 243 1.16 9.77 35.13
N HIS A 244 2.06 8.90 34.68
CA HIS A 244 3.34 9.36 34.17
C HIS A 244 3.17 10.00 32.80
N GLU A 245 3.71 11.20 32.64
CA GLU A 245 3.77 11.89 31.35
C GLU A 245 4.82 11.24 30.45
N ILE A 246 4.42 10.85 29.24
CA ILE A 246 5.29 10.21 28.24
C ILE A 246 5.94 11.30 27.39
N ALA A 247 7.26 11.18 27.19
CA ALA A 247 8.05 12.09 26.35
C ALA A 247 8.44 11.49 25.00
N ALA A 248 8.61 10.16 24.93
CA ALA A 248 8.99 9.48 23.70
C ALA A 248 8.56 8.01 23.70
N ILE A 249 8.39 7.45 22.50
CA ILE A 249 8.04 6.05 22.30
C ILE A 249 8.98 5.36 21.30
N SER A 250 9.18 4.06 21.52
CA SER A 250 9.99 3.19 20.68
C SER A 250 9.35 1.81 20.58
N CYS A 251 9.53 1.14 19.45
CA CYS A 251 8.97 -0.18 19.21
C CYS A 251 10.08 -1.13 18.78
N SER A 252 10.11 -2.34 19.34
CA SER A 252 11.06 -3.37 18.90
C SER A 252 10.83 -3.70 17.43
N ALA A 253 11.86 -3.54 16.60
CA ALA A 253 11.80 -3.86 15.18
C ALA A 253 11.38 -5.32 14.93
N SER A 254 11.81 -6.25 15.78
CA SER A 254 11.50 -7.68 15.64
C SER A 254 10.12 -8.03 16.17
N CYS A 255 9.89 -7.92 17.48
CA CYS A 255 8.67 -8.45 18.12
C CYS A 255 7.56 -7.42 18.30
N GLY A 256 7.79 -6.13 18.05
CA GLY A 256 6.73 -5.12 18.15
C GLY A 256 6.42 -4.69 19.58
N LEU A 257 7.30 -5.01 20.54
CA LEU A 257 7.21 -4.57 21.92
C LEU A 257 7.31 -3.04 22.01
N LEU A 258 6.28 -2.40 22.54
CA LEU A 258 6.27 -0.96 22.81
C LEU A 258 7.04 -0.63 24.10
N ILE A 259 7.92 0.36 24.01
CA ILE A 259 8.68 0.93 25.11
C ILE A 259 8.37 2.43 25.16
N ALA A 260 8.00 2.92 26.34
CA ALA A 260 7.73 4.33 26.61
C ALA A 260 8.84 4.91 27.51
N ILE A 261 9.25 6.13 27.20
CA ILE A 261 10.14 6.95 28.02
C ILE A 261 9.31 8.11 28.55
N THR A 262 9.33 8.30 29.86
CA THR A 262 8.63 9.40 30.56
C THR A 262 9.46 10.67 30.58
N TRP A 263 8.86 11.82 30.90
CA TRP A 263 9.56 13.12 30.95
C TRP A 263 10.75 13.17 31.93
N ASN A 264 10.71 12.38 33.00
CA ASN A 264 11.83 12.25 33.94
C ASN A 264 12.81 11.12 33.57
N GLY A 265 12.65 10.49 32.40
CA GLY A 265 13.54 9.48 31.83
C GLY A 265 13.39 8.08 32.41
N LEU A 266 12.28 7.77 33.11
CA LEU A 266 11.94 6.39 33.47
C LEU A 266 11.44 5.63 32.24
N VAL A 267 11.73 4.33 32.18
CA VAL A 267 11.40 3.45 31.06
C VAL A 267 10.36 2.41 31.45
N PHE A 268 9.38 2.22 30.58
CA PHE A 268 8.31 1.25 30.73
C PHE A 268 8.16 0.40 29.47
N CYS A 269 7.88 -0.89 29.64
CA CYS A 269 7.57 -1.79 28.54
C CYS A 269 6.11 -2.24 28.63
N ARG A 270 5.50 -2.44 27.46
CA ARG A 270 4.14 -2.96 27.35
C ARG A 270 4.12 -4.47 27.63
N VAL A 271 3.17 -4.94 28.43
CA VAL A 271 3.00 -6.36 28.75
C VAL A 271 1.61 -6.87 28.36
N GLY A 272 1.47 -8.20 28.28
CA GLY A 272 0.20 -8.84 27.93
C GLY A 272 -0.15 -8.78 26.45
N ILE A 273 0.84 -8.53 25.57
CA ILE A 273 0.65 -8.57 24.13
C ILE A 273 0.39 -10.01 23.70
N THR A 274 -0.71 -10.22 22.97
CA THR A 274 -1.15 -11.52 22.46
C THR A 274 -1.76 -11.37 21.08
N SER A 275 -1.98 -12.47 20.35
CA SER A 275 -2.67 -12.43 19.06
C SER A 275 -4.09 -11.86 19.11
N LYS A 276 -4.75 -11.94 20.28
CA LYS A 276 -6.08 -11.34 20.53
C LYS A 276 -6.02 -9.92 21.08
N CYS A 277 -4.86 -9.46 21.54
CA CYS A 277 -4.65 -8.16 22.15
C CYS A 277 -3.27 -7.64 21.73
N PRO A 278 -3.11 -7.21 20.47
CA PRO A 278 -1.81 -6.87 19.88
C PRO A 278 -1.17 -5.61 20.47
N TYR A 279 -1.96 -4.74 21.09
CA TYR A 279 -1.48 -3.53 21.78
C TYR A 279 -1.23 -3.77 23.28
N GLY A 280 -1.40 -4.99 23.80
CA GLY A 280 -1.13 -5.36 25.20
C GLY A 280 -2.19 -4.89 26.21
N LYS A 281 -1.97 -5.19 27.51
CA LYS A 281 -2.95 -4.96 28.60
C LYS A 281 -2.41 -4.21 29.83
N GLY A 282 -1.12 -3.88 29.84
CA GLY A 282 -0.55 -3.16 30.98
C GLY A 282 0.89 -2.73 30.74
N TRP A 283 1.43 -2.05 31.74
CA TRP A 283 2.77 -1.48 31.73
C TRP A 283 3.63 -2.06 32.86
N ARG A 284 4.94 -2.15 32.64
CA ARG A 284 5.91 -2.42 33.70
C ARG A 284 7.16 -1.58 33.52
N SER A 285 7.63 -0.99 34.61
CA SER A 285 8.94 -0.36 34.61
C SER A 285 10.04 -1.42 34.60
N PHE A 286 11.21 -1.05 34.09
CA PHE A 286 12.40 -1.87 34.14
C PHE A 286 13.63 -1.00 34.38
N ALA A 287 14.72 -1.62 34.85
CA ALA A 287 15.88 -0.88 35.32
C ALA A 287 16.60 -0.13 34.18
N SER A 288 17.00 1.12 34.41
CA SER A 288 17.87 1.87 33.51
C SER A 288 19.36 1.71 33.87
N PRO A 289 20.29 1.96 32.95
CA PRO A 289 21.72 1.86 33.22
C PRO A 289 22.15 2.82 34.34
N CYS A 290 22.77 2.30 35.39
CA CYS A 290 23.19 3.08 36.56
C CYS A 290 22.06 3.91 37.21
N ASN A 291 20.79 3.53 37.02
CA ASN A 291 19.61 4.30 37.42
C ASN A 291 19.58 5.74 36.85
N LEU A 292 20.25 5.99 35.73
CA LEU A 292 20.24 7.29 35.07
C LEU A 292 18.97 7.46 34.22
N PRO A 293 18.45 8.69 34.07
CA PRO A 293 17.37 8.99 33.13
C PRO A 293 17.76 8.58 31.71
N VAL A 294 16.86 7.89 31.02
CA VAL A 294 17.01 7.47 29.62
C VAL A 294 16.42 8.54 28.71
N ILE A 295 17.12 8.85 27.61
CA ILE A 295 16.69 9.84 26.61
C ILE A 295 16.29 9.19 25.28
N SER A 296 16.79 7.99 24.99
CA SER A 296 16.48 7.27 23.76
C SER A 296 16.68 5.78 23.95
N VAL A 297 15.86 4.98 23.28
CA VAL A 297 15.90 3.53 23.33
C VAL A 297 15.60 2.94 21.95
N ALA A 298 16.35 1.92 21.56
CA ALA A 298 16.12 1.15 20.35
C ALA A 298 16.33 -0.34 20.62
N MET A 299 15.42 -1.18 20.14
CA MET A 299 15.43 -2.61 20.42
C MET A 299 15.31 -3.42 19.14
N GLY A 300 16.24 -4.36 18.96
CA GLY A 300 16.16 -5.38 17.93
C GLY A 300 15.35 -6.58 18.40
N ARG A 301 15.86 -7.78 18.12
CA ARG A 301 15.32 -9.05 18.63
C ARG A 301 15.86 -9.37 20.02
N ARG A 302 17.19 -9.31 20.19
CA ARG A 302 17.89 -9.69 21.42
C ARG A 302 18.81 -8.60 21.96
N ALA A 303 18.97 -7.49 21.25
CA ALA A 303 19.77 -6.35 21.71
C ALA A 303 18.88 -5.15 22.05
N LEU A 304 19.07 -4.59 23.25
CA LEU A 304 18.47 -3.33 23.68
C LEU A 304 19.57 -2.29 23.85
N TRP A 305 19.45 -1.18 23.13
CA TRP A 305 20.37 -0.06 23.16
C TRP A 305 19.70 1.16 23.77
N MET A 306 20.43 1.86 24.64
CA MET A 306 19.93 3.03 25.35
C MET A 306 20.96 4.15 25.37
N VAL A 307 20.47 5.38 25.27
CA VAL A 307 21.25 6.57 25.57
C VAL A 307 20.71 7.17 26.85
N THR A 308 21.60 7.42 27.82
CA THR A 308 21.25 8.05 29.09
C THR A 308 21.49 9.56 29.04
N SER A 309 20.92 10.30 29.99
CA SER A 309 21.11 11.75 30.17
C SER A 309 22.57 12.18 30.33
N SER A 310 23.45 11.27 30.75
CA SER A 310 24.91 11.48 30.77
C SER A 310 25.57 11.53 29.39
N GLY A 311 24.83 11.26 28.30
CA GLY A 311 25.35 11.17 26.93
C GLY A 311 26.07 9.85 26.61
N ARG A 312 26.03 8.88 27.53
CA ARG A 312 26.62 7.55 27.33
C ARG A 312 25.65 6.60 26.64
N LEU A 313 26.22 5.74 25.80
CA LEU A 313 25.53 4.66 25.13
C LEU A 313 25.69 3.36 25.92
N TRP A 314 24.62 2.61 26.05
CA TRP A 314 24.56 1.36 26.79
C TRP A 314 23.91 0.27 25.94
N MET A 315 24.34 -0.96 26.13
CA MET A 315 23.73 -2.15 25.51
C MET A 315 23.47 -3.22 26.57
N THR A 316 22.33 -3.90 26.48
CA THR A 316 22.08 -5.14 27.22
C THR A 316 21.46 -6.20 26.30
N SER A 317 21.72 -7.46 26.62
CA SER A 317 21.11 -8.60 25.93
C SER A 317 19.76 -8.95 26.54
N VAL A 318 18.74 -9.08 25.71
CA VAL A 318 17.37 -9.41 26.13
C VAL A 318 17.19 -10.93 26.10
N LYS A 319 17.14 -11.52 27.29
CA LYS A 319 16.91 -12.97 27.46
C LYS A 319 15.45 -13.31 27.20
N GLY A 320 15.20 -14.51 26.65
CA GLY A 320 13.86 -15.02 26.41
C GLY A 320 13.13 -14.40 25.19
N ALA A 321 13.81 -13.55 24.42
CA ALA A 321 13.28 -13.06 23.15
C ALA A 321 13.43 -14.13 22.06
N ALA A 322 12.31 -14.46 21.42
CA ALA A 322 12.22 -15.39 20.31
C ALA A 322 11.15 -14.90 19.31
N LEU A 323 11.12 -15.47 18.11
CA LEU A 323 10.10 -15.15 17.12
C LEU A 323 8.69 -15.38 17.69
N GLY A 324 7.84 -14.36 17.62
CA GLY A 324 6.48 -14.39 18.18
C GLY A 324 6.39 -14.36 19.71
N VAL A 325 7.51 -14.20 20.43
CA VAL A 325 7.54 -14.10 21.89
C VAL A 325 7.91 -12.69 22.32
N TYR A 326 7.04 -12.07 23.12
CA TYR A 326 7.26 -10.75 23.70
C TYR A 326 8.03 -10.90 25.03
N PRO A 327 9.28 -10.40 25.13
CA PRO A 327 10.04 -10.49 26.36
C PRO A 327 9.51 -9.51 27.41
N ASP A 328 9.49 -9.97 28.67
CA ASP A 328 9.09 -9.17 29.82
C ASP A 328 10.33 -8.46 30.38
N LEU A 329 10.61 -7.24 29.90
CA LEU A 329 11.86 -6.52 30.19
C LEU A 329 12.08 -6.30 31.70
N SER A 330 11.00 -6.17 32.47
CA SER A 330 11.08 -6.01 33.93
C SER A 330 11.66 -7.23 34.65
N LYS A 331 11.70 -8.39 34.00
CA LYS A 331 12.23 -9.65 34.57
C LYS A 331 13.59 -10.04 34.00
N CYS A 332 13.87 -9.67 32.75
CA CYS A 332 15.11 -10.07 32.09
C CYS A 332 16.23 -9.03 32.16
N ILE A 333 15.93 -7.79 32.55
CA ILE A 333 16.90 -6.69 32.64
C ILE A 333 17.02 -6.19 34.07
N THR A 334 18.27 -6.07 34.54
CA THR A 334 18.64 -5.47 35.82
C THR A 334 19.61 -4.30 35.60
N ALA A 335 19.78 -3.43 36.60
CA ALA A 335 20.67 -2.26 36.50
C ALA A 335 22.13 -2.66 36.17
N ASP A 336 22.57 -3.84 36.60
CA ASP A 336 23.92 -4.36 36.38
C ASP A 336 24.07 -5.14 35.06
N SER A 337 22.98 -5.33 34.30
CA SER A 337 23.00 -6.07 33.03
C SER A 337 23.57 -5.27 31.86
N TYR A 338 23.75 -3.96 32.04
CA TYR A 338 24.16 -3.05 30.98
C TYR A 338 25.67 -2.98 30.81
N THR A 339 26.11 -3.02 29.56
CA THR A 339 27.49 -2.77 29.16
C THR A 339 27.61 -1.36 28.59
N SER A 340 28.56 -0.58 29.09
CA SER A 340 28.87 0.75 28.56
C SER A 340 29.54 0.61 27.19
N MET A 341 28.97 1.26 26.18
CA MET A 341 29.43 1.24 24.79
C MET A 341 30.19 2.50 24.39
N GLY A 342 30.51 3.36 25.37
CA GLY A 342 31.22 4.62 25.20
C GLY A 342 30.30 5.84 25.17
N ASP A 343 30.87 6.98 24.79
CA ASP A 343 30.17 8.23 24.55
C ASP A 343 30.25 8.64 23.07
N GLY A 344 29.47 9.66 22.70
CA GLY A 344 29.54 10.27 21.36
C GLY A 344 28.56 9.74 20.31
N MET A 345 27.75 8.71 20.60
CA MET A 345 26.63 8.29 19.75
C MET A 345 25.31 8.50 20.50
N CYS A 346 24.32 9.13 19.85
CA CYS A 346 23.10 9.60 20.54
C CYS A 346 21.76 9.20 19.90
N ARG A 347 21.71 8.88 18.61
CA ARG A 347 20.46 8.48 17.93
C ARG A 347 20.64 7.13 17.28
N ILE A 348 20.02 6.11 17.87
CA ILE A 348 20.28 4.71 17.56
C ILE A 348 19.05 4.10 16.87
N SER A 349 19.28 3.28 15.86
CA SER A 349 18.27 2.41 15.27
C SER A 349 18.80 0.99 15.23
N VAL A 350 17.94 0.02 15.55
CA VAL A 350 18.30 -1.39 15.60
C VAL A 350 17.34 -2.17 14.71
N THR A 351 17.90 -2.93 13.79
CA THR A 351 17.18 -3.81 12.88
C THR A 351 16.54 -5.00 13.60
N ASN A 352 15.63 -5.72 12.92
CA ASN A 352 15.06 -6.97 13.44
C ASN A 352 16.08 -8.10 13.63
N ASN A 353 17.27 -7.99 13.01
CA ASN A 353 18.39 -8.93 13.18
C ASN A 353 19.52 -8.35 14.07
N ASP A 354 19.17 -7.45 14.99
CA ASP A 354 20.06 -6.86 16.00
C ASP A 354 21.20 -5.96 15.48
N GLN A 355 21.35 -5.78 14.17
CA GLN A 355 22.30 -4.83 13.61
C GLN A 355 21.94 -3.39 13.98
N VAL A 356 22.96 -2.57 14.24
CA VAL A 356 22.84 -1.27 14.91
C VAL A 356 23.42 -0.16 14.04
N LEU A 357 22.67 0.92 13.90
CA LEU A 357 23.13 2.17 13.31
C LEU A 357 23.02 3.27 14.35
N GLY A 358 23.92 4.24 14.27
CA GLY A 358 24.01 5.35 15.21
C GLY A 358 24.36 6.65 14.52
N ILE A 359 24.00 7.76 15.15
CA ILE A 359 24.42 9.10 14.74
C ILE A 359 25.34 9.71 15.80
N SER A 360 26.44 10.28 15.33
CA SER A 360 27.41 11.03 16.13
C SER A 360 26.75 12.24 16.80
N GLN A 361 27.01 12.40 18.10
CA GLN A 361 26.56 13.55 18.87
C GLN A 361 27.27 14.84 18.46
N ARG A 362 28.52 14.77 17.99
CA ARG A 362 29.35 15.95 17.69
C ARG A 362 29.13 16.47 16.28
N ASP A 363 29.17 15.56 15.31
CA ASP A 363 29.25 15.91 13.88
C ASP A 363 27.99 15.49 13.12
N GLU A 364 27.02 14.86 13.78
CA GLU A 364 25.76 14.41 13.19
C GLU A 364 25.94 13.48 11.99
N ARG A 365 27.07 12.77 11.95
CA ARG A 365 27.36 11.74 10.93
C ARG A 365 26.77 10.40 11.30
N MET A 366 26.38 9.64 10.27
CA MET A 366 25.78 8.31 10.43
C MET A 366 26.85 7.22 10.45
N PHE A 367 26.68 6.23 11.32
CA PHE A 367 27.58 5.09 11.48
C PHE A 367 26.80 3.78 11.56
N ILE A 368 27.43 2.71 11.11
CA ILE A 368 26.98 1.32 11.32
C ILE A 368 27.95 0.60 12.25
N ARG A 369 27.42 -0.24 13.15
CA ARG A 369 28.24 -1.07 14.03
C ARG A 369 28.78 -2.28 13.27
N SER A 370 30.09 -2.48 13.30
CA SER A 370 30.76 -3.62 12.66
C SER A 370 30.63 -4.88 13.51
N ASP A 371 30.63 -6.04 12.85
CA ASP A 371 30.71 -7.36 13.48
C ASP A 371 29.61 -7.66 14.52
N VAL A 372 28.43 -7.05 14.39
CA VAL A 372 27.26 -7.50 15.16
C VAL A 372 26.81 -8.86 14.63
N ARG A 373 26.79 -9.86 15.51
CA ARG A 373 26.51 -11.26 15.20
C ARG A 373 25.67 -11.88 16.30
N ASP A 374 25.11 -13.06 16.03
CA ASP A 374 24.26 -13.74 17.00
C ASP A 374 24.96 -14.13 18.30
N ASP A 375 26.28 -14.31 18.25
CA ASP A 375 27.19 -14.59 19.37
C ASP A 375 27.87 -13.34 19.94
N GLU A 376 27.80 -12.20 19.23
CA GLU A 376 28.47 -10.93 19.58
C GLU A 376 27.53 -9.76 19.28
N LEU A 377 26.54 -9.54 20.15
CA LEU A 377 25.52 -8.49 19.97
C LEU A 377 26.07 -7.07 20.13
N SER A 378 27.22 -6.90 20.81
CA SER A 378 27.88 -5.60 21.00
C SER A 378 28.54 -5.06 19.73
N GLY A 379 28.88 -5.97 18.81
CA GLY A 379 29.79 -5.68 17.71
C GLY A 379 31.12 -5.11 18.20
N ARG A 380 31.92 -4.56 17.27
CA ARG A 380 33.30 -4.17 17.57
C ARG A 380 33.58 -2.68 17.46
N SER A 381 33.21 -2.08 16.33
CA SER A 381 33.58 -0.69 16.03
C SER A 381 32.48 0.03 15.25
N TRP A 382 32.53 1.35 15.22
CA TRP A 382 31.65 2.18 14.41
C TRP A 382 32.32 2.47 13.06
N LEU A 383 31.61 2.21 11.96
CA LEU A 383 32.05 2.50 10.59
C LEU A 383 31.18 3.63 10.04
N GLU A 384 31.78 4.73 9.58
CA GLU A 384 31.05 5.87 9.01
C GLU A 384 30.32 5.43 7.74
N ILE A 385 29.03 5.77 7.63
CA ILE A 385 28.29 5.60 6.38
C ILE A 385 28.52 6.85 5.53
N VAL A 386 29.13 6.66 4.37
CA VAL A 386 29.37 7.69 3.36
C VAL A 386 28.03 8.13 2.78
N ALA A 387 27.86 9.45 2.67
CA ALA A 387 26.64 10.04 2.14
C ALA A 387 26.93 10.73 0.80
N ARG A 388 26.43 10.12 -0.27
CA ARG A 388 26.52 10.58 -1.67
C ARG A 388 25.10 10.80 -2.21
N ASP A 389 24.92 11.80 -3.06
CA ASP A 389 23.65 12.18 -3.68
C ASP A 389 23.67 12.09 -5.22
N GLY A 390 24.71 11.45 -5.78
CA GLY A 390 24.96 11.40 -7.23
C GLY A 390 25.94 12.45 -7.73
N SER A 391 26.29 13.44 -6.92
CA SER A 391 27.32 14.43 -7.25
C SER A 391 28.74 13.89 -7.01
N ALA A 392 29.72 14.41 -7.74
CA ALA A 392 31.12 13.98 -7.64
C ALA A 392 31.81 14.33 -6.30
N GLY A 393 31.10 14.98 -5.37
CA GLY A 393 31.62 15.40 -4.06
C GLY A 393 30.90 14.74 -2.90
N ASP A 394 31.63 14.55 -1.78
CA ASP A 394 31.03 14.14 -0.52
C ASP A 394 30.09 15.24 -0.01
N MET A 395 28.80 14.93 0.14
CA MET A 395 27.88 15.80 0.86
C MET A 395 28.09 15.64 2.36
N ASN A 396 28.25 16.76 3.06
CA ASN A 396 28.35 16.76 4.52
C ASN A 396 26.95 16.83 5.15
N PHE A 397 26.14 15.78 4.94
CA PHE A 397 24.82 15.67 5.56
C PHE A 397 24.95 15.63 7.08
N LYS A 398 24.12 16.44 7.74
CA LYS A 398 23.88 16.35 9.18
C LYS A 398 22.62 15.55 9.41
N TRP A 399 22.77 14.36 9.95
CA TRP A 399 21.67 13.43 10.18
C TRP A 399 21.03 13.67 11.55
N ARG A 400 19.69 13.69 11.56
CA ARG A 400 18.85 13.73 12.76
C ARG A 400 18.20 12.41 13.08
N GLN A 401 18.03 11.53 12.11
CA GLN A 401 17.50 10.20 12.37
C GLN A 401 18.07 9.22 11.35
N VAL A 402 18.26 7.99 11.80
CA VAL A 402 18.43 6.83 10.94
C VAL A 402 17.29 5.86 11.25
N GLU A 403 16.64 5.35 10.22
CA GLU A 403 15.52 4.43 10.33
C GLU A 403 15.75 3.20 9.46
N THR A 404 15.76 2.04 10.11
CA THR A 404 16.11 0.77 9.48
C THR A 404 14.88 0.02 9.00
N GLY A 405 13.71 0.24 9.60
CA GLY A 405 12.48 -0.50 9.29
C GLY A 405 12.69 -2.01 9.29
N ASN A 406 12.12 -2.70 8.31
CA ASN A 406 12.30 -4.15 8.13
C ASN A 406 13.57 -4.51 7.32
N CYS A 407 14.64 -3.72 7.44
CA CYS A 407 15.90 -4.02 6.78
C CYS A 407 16.71 -5.01 7.64
N ALA A 408 17.11 -6.14 7.04
CA ALA A 408 18.07 -7.06 7.65
C ALA A 408 19.48 -6.79 7.11
N ILE A 409 20.36 -6.27 7.96
CA ILE A 409 21.75 -5.95 7.56
C ILE A 409 22.68 -6.95 8.24
N VAL A 410 23.35 -7.77 7.44
CA VAL A 410 24.28 -8.79 7.95
C VAL A 410 25.71 -8.23 7.96
N ALA A 411 26.42 -8.32 9.08
CA ALA A 411 27.75 -7.71 9.24
C ALA A 411 28.76 -8.10 8.14
N LYS A 412 28.74 -9.35 7.66
CA LYS A 412 29.61 -9.83 6.56
C LYS A 412 29.26 -9.24 5.18
N ARG A 413 28.12 -8.56 5.07
CA ARG A 413 27.55 -8.02 3.82
C ARG A 413 27.33 -6.51 3.91
N ILE A 414 28.00 -5.81 4.83
CA ILE A 414 28.01 -4.34 4.80
C ILE A 414 28.67 -3.92 3.48
N PRO A 415 27.96 -3.22 2.57
CA PRO A 415 28.51 -2.88 1.28
C PRO A 415 29.73 -1.97 1.42
N ARG A 416 30.81 -2.24 0.66
CA ARG A 416 32.04 -1.44 0.74
C ARG A 416 31.80 0.03 0.39
N HIS A 417 30.94 0.30 -0.58
CA HIS A 417 30.58 1.66 -0.96
C HIS A 417 29.86 2.45 0.15
N TRP A 418 29.30 1.79 1.18
CA TRP A 418 28.78 2.51 2.35
C TRP A 418 29.89 3.04 3.24
N ILE A 419 31.07 2.43 3.28
CA ILE A 419 32.08 2.68 4.31
C ILE A 419 33.43 3.15 3.75
N ASP A 420 33.64 3.00 2.44
CA ASP A 420 34.86 3.43 1.75
C ASP A 420 34.58 4.62 0.83
N LYS A 421 35.08 5.80 1.25
CA LYS A 421 34.95 7.06 0.50
C LYS A 421 35.65 7.00 -0.85
N ASN A 422 36.69 6.18 -0.99
CA ASN A 422 37.46 6.04 -2.22
C ASN A 422 36.92 4.93 -3.13
N PHE A 423 35.84 4.25 -2.73
CA PHE A 423 35.24 3.23 -3.57
C PHE A 423 34.60 3.87 -4.81
N ILE A 424 35.24 3.64 -5.96
CA ILE A 424 34.74 3.93 -7.29
C ILE A 424 34.04 2.68 -7.80
N ALA A 425 32.72 2.74 -7.98
CA ALA A 425 31.99 1.70 -8.69
C ALA A 425 32.56 1.59 -10.11
N ARG A 426 32.82 0.38 -10.61
CA ARG A 426 33.36 0.19 -11.97
C ARG A 426 32.43 0.86 -12.99
N ASP A 427 33.04 1.46 -14.02
CA ASP A 427 32.42 2.40 -14.95
C ASP A 427 30.99 2.05 -15.39
N CYS A 428 30.16 3.06 -15.15
CA CYS A 428 28.82 3.32 -15.62
C CYS A 428 28.82 3.72 -17.10
N SER A 429 28.45 2.79 -17.98
CA SER A 429 27.92 3.14 -19.31
C SER A 429 26.58 2.47 -19.63
N ALA A 430 25.91 1.86 -18.65
CA ALA A 430 24.66 1.11 -18.87
C ALA A 430 23.50 1.44 -17.92
N THR A 431 23.71 2.12 -16.79
CA THR A 431 22.66 2.17 -15.73
C THR A 431 22.44 3.55 -15.10
N ALA A 432 23.05 4.62 -15.63
CA ALA A 432 22.86 5.98 -15.10
C ALA A 432 21.51 6.65 -15.47
N ASP A 433 20.60 5.99 -16.20
CA ASP A 433 19.29 6.58 -16.56
C ASP A 433 18.07 5.70 -16.30
N LEU A 434 18.27 4.55 -15.67
CA LEU A 434 17.15 3.71 -15.28
C LEU A 434 16.80 4.01 -13.83
N LYS A 435 15.99 5.07 -13.59
CA LYS A 435 14.84 4.84 -12.68
C LYS A 435 14.20 3.61 -13.30
N SER A 436 14.46 2.44 -12.71
CA SER A 436 14.28 1.13 -13.35
C SER A 436 13.14 1.16 -14.35
N GLU A 437 13.36 0.85 -15.64
CA GLU A 437 12.38 1.07 -16.71
C GLU A 437 10.98 0.60 -16.32
N TRP A 438 10.89 -0.51 -15.59
CA TRP A 438 9.66 -1.03 -15.03
C TRP A 438 8.97 -0.11 -14.00
N ARG A 439 9.67 0.68 -13.17
CA ARG A 439 9.06 1.66 -12.24
C ARG A 439 8.52 2.87 -12.97
N GLN A 440 9.22 3.36 -13.99
CA GLN A 440 8.71 4.44 -14.85
C GLN A 440 7.52 3.94 -15.66
N GLN A 441 7.62 2.74 -16.23
CA GLN A 441 6.53 2.07 -16.93
C GLN A 441 5.36 1.77 -15.99
N VAL A 442 5.58 1.34 -14.75
CA VAL A 442 4.50 1.10 -13.78
C VAL A 442 3.85 2.43 -13.38
N GLY A 443 4.62 3.49 -13.14
CA GLY A 443 4.07 4.83 -12.91
C GLY A 443 3.25 5.33 -14.11
N LEU A 444 3.75 5.13 -15.33
CA LEU A 444 3.04 5.46 -16.57
C LEU A 444 1.79 4.60 -16.75
N ILE A 445 1.87 3.29 -16.53
CA ILE A 445 0.74 2.35 -16.59
C ILE A 445 -0.32 2.73 -15.56
N ILE A 446 0.07 3.07 -14.33
CA ILE A 446 -0.87 3.53 -13.31
C ILE A 446 -1.53 4.84 -13.76
N SER A 447 -0.78 5.79 -14.30
CA SER A 447 -1.35 7.05 -14.82
C SER A 447 -2.31 6.82 -16.00
N LEU A 448 -2.00 5.86 -16.89
CA LEU A 448 -2.86 5.48 -18.01
C LEU A 448 -4.11 4.73 -17.54
N LEU A 449 -3.98 3.89 -16.52
CA LEU A 449 -5.11 3.20 -15.87
C LEU A 449 -5.99 4.17 -15.08
N ASP A 450 -5.42 5.20 -14.45
CA ASP A 450 -6.17 6.26 -13.79
C ASP A 450 -6.94 7.08 -14.83
N ASN A 451 -6.29 7.52 -15.92
CA ASN A 451 -6.95 8.26 -16.99
C ASN A 451 -8.07 7.44 -17.66
N ARG A 452 -7.81 6.15 -17.95
CA ARG A 452 -8.83 5.25 -18.50
C ARG A 452 -9.99 5.01 -17.53
N ASN A 453 -9.73 4.93 -16.22
CA ASN A 453 -10.79 4.79 -15.22
C ASN A 453 -11.62 6.08 -15.10
N GLU A 454 -11.01 7.27 -15.11
CA GLU A 454 -11.74 8.55 -15.14
C GLU A 454 -12.66 8.66 -16.37
N LEU A 455 -12.18 8.23 -17.54
CA LEU A 455 -13.00 8.19 -18.75
C LEU A 455 -14.19 7.23 -18.63
N LEU A 456 -14.00 6.05 -18.04
CA LEU A 456 -15.09 5.10 -17.77
C LEU A 456 -16.08 5.67 -16.75
N TRP A 457 -15.58 6.36 -15.71
CA TRP A 457 -16.40 6.98 -14.68
C TRP A 457 -17.33 8.07 -15.22
N ASN A 458 -16.84 8.93 -16.10
CA ASN A 458 -17.67 9.96 -16.74
C ASN A 458 -18.80 9.33 -17.57
N VAL A 459 -18.51 8.23 -18.27
CA VAL A 459 -19.53 7.46 -19.01
C VAL A 459 -20.60 6.88 -18.07
N PHE A 460 -20.22 6.40 -16.88
CA PHE A 460 -21.20 5.90 -15.89
C PHE A 460 -22.05 7.02 -15.28
N GLN A 461 -21.47 8.19 -15.00
CA GLN A 461 -22.23 9.36 -14.54
C GLN A 461 -23.21 9.88 -15.58
N ASP A 462 -22.85 9.86 -16.86
CA ASP A 462 -23.75 10.23 -17.96
C ASP A 462 -24.93 9.24 -18.08
N VAL A 463 -24.71 7.96 -17.75
CA VAL A 463 -25.77 6.93 -17.73
C VAL A 463 -26.67 7.05 -16.49
N GLU A 464 -26.14 7.39 -15.32
CA GLU A 464 -26.92 7.62 -14.09
C GLU A 464 -27.73 8.92 -14.14
N THR A 465 -27.16 10.01 -14.67
CA THR A 465 -27.88 11.27 -14.87
C THR A 465 -28.99 11.13 -15.92
N ALA A 466 -28.83 10.25 -16.90
CA ALA A 466 -29.88 9.89 -17.85
C ALA A 466 -31.00 9.01 -17.26
N THR A 467 -30.78 8.33 -16.13
CA THR A 467 -31.78 7.46 -15.49
C THR A 467 -32.56 8.12 -14.35
N LEU A 468 -32.09 9.28 -13.84
CA LEU A 468 -32.72 10.01 -12.72
C LEU A 468 -33.62 11.19 -13.14
N SER A 469 -33.75 11.51 -14.43
CA SER A 469 -34.77 12.44 -14.92
C SER A 469 -36.12 11.74 -15.12
N HIS A 470 -37.17 12.28 -14.48
CA HIS A 470 -38.52 11.71 -14.32
C HIS A 470 -39.18 11.05 -15.56
N PRO A 471 -40.08 10.07 -15.33
CA PRO A 471 -40.63 9.16 -16.33
C PRO A 471 -41.90 9.71 -17.00
N ASN A 472 -41.83 10.85 -17.70
CA ASN A 472 -42.92 11.32 -18.56
C ASN A 472 -42.40 12.24 -19.68
N SER A 473 -41.87 11.64 -20.74
CA SER A 473 -41.85 12.24 -22.07
C SER A 473 -42.07 11.13 -23.10
N PRO A 474 -43.13 11.17 -23.92
CA PRO A 474 -43.22 10.29 -25.07
C PRO A 474 -42.22 10.77 -26.13
N ASP A 475 -41.70 9.81 -26.90
CA ASP A 475 -40.72 9.96 -28.00
C ASP A 475 -39.24 10.03 -27.58
N ARG A 476 -38.65 8.87 -27.28
CA ARG A 476 -37.24 8.64 -27.64
C ARG A 476 -37.19 8.37 -29.15
N PRO A 477 -36.50 9.18 -29.97
CA PRO A 477 -36.16 8.75 -31.31
C PRO A 477 -35.16 7.59 -31.18
N SER A 478 -35.50 6.43 -31.72
CA SER A 478 -34.51 5.40 -32.00
C SER A 478 -33.58 5.95 -33.08
N GLU A 479 -32.45 6.53 -32.68
CA GLU A 479 -31.39 6.93 -33.61
C GLU A 479 -30.73 5.69 -34.19
N SER A 480 -31.40 5.08 -35.16
CA SER A 480 -30.76 4.13 -36.06
C SER A 480 -29.81 4.92 -36.97
N TRP A 481 -28.52 4.61 -36.92
CA TRP A 481 -27.51 5.26 -37.75
C TRP A 481 -26.62 4.21 -38.42
N THR A 482 -26.11 4.56 -39.59
CA THR A 482 -25.30 3.66 -40.42
C THR A 482 -23.93 4.27 -40.69
N LYS A 483 -22.85 3.58 -40.32
CA LYS A 483 -21.49 3.92 -40.74
C LYS A 483 -21.12 3.15 -41.99
N THR A 484 -20.42 3.80 -42.93
CA THR A 484 -19.89 3.13 -44.12
C THR A 484 -18.43 3.46 -44.32
N ALA A 485 -17.66 2.49 -44.82
CA ALA A 485 -16.25 2.65 -45.16
C ALA A 485 -15.90 1.80 -46.38
N ASN A 486 -15.02 2.33 -47.23
CA ASN A 486 -14.39 1.54 -48.29
C ASN A 486 -13.18 0.83 -47.71
N VAL A 487 -13.22 -0.50 -47.69
CA VAL A 487 -12.24 -1.32 -46.99
C VAL A 487 -11.75 -2.46 -47.88
N HIS A 488 -10.57 -2.98 -47.56
CA HIS A 488 -10.16 -4.28 -48.06
C HIS A 488 -10.50 -5.32 -46.99
N ALA A 489 -11.14 -6.42 -47.35
CA ALA A 489 -11.45 -7.47 -46.38
C ALA A 489 -11.08 -8.87 -46.87
N SER A 490 -10.81 -9.75 -45.90
CA SER A 490 -10.49 -11.16 -46.11
C SER A 490 -11.23 -12.00 -45.07
N LEU A 491 -11.83 -13.12 -45.50
CA LEU A 491 -12.36 -14.13 -44.59
C LEU A 491 -11.42 -15.33 -44.47
N SER A 492 -11.26 -15.86 -43.26
CA SER A 492 -10.46 -17.07 -43.02
C SER A 492 -10.98 -18.33 -43.74
N THR A 493 -12.25 -18.34 -44.17
CA THR A 493 -12.85 -19.45 -44.92
C THR A 493 -12.56 -19.43 -46.41
N TRP A 494 -11.96 -18.35 -46.93
CA TRP A 494 -11.60 -18.28 -48.34
C TRP A 494 -10.32 -19.08 -48.60
N ARG A 495 -10.35 -19.93 -49.64
CA ARG A 495 -9.18 -20.74 -50.04
C ARG A 495 -7.97 -19.90 -50.47
N SER A 496 -8.19 -18.66 -50.88
CA SER A 496 -7.14 -17.67 -51.11
C SER A 496 -7.20 -16.59 -50.03
N LEU A 497 -6.07 -16.33 -49.35
CA LEU A 497 -5.88 -15.22 -48.38
C LEU A 497 -5.82 -13.84 -49.07
N ASN A 498 -6.53 -13.67 -50.20
CA ASN A 498 -6.54 -12.45 -50.96
C ASN A 498 -7.54 -11.48 -50.35
N TRP A 499 -7.05 -10.28 -50.05
CA TRP A 499 -7.88 -9.16 -49.62
C TRP A 499 -8.69 -8.64 -50.82
N ILE A 500 -9.99 -8.42 -50.61
CA ILE A 500 -10.92 -7.98 -51.64
C ILE A 500 -11.53 -6.64 -51.25
N ASP A 501 -11.54 -5.70 -52.19
CA ASP A 501 -12.19 -4.40 -52.04
C ASP A 501 -13.70 -4.58 -51.84
N CYS A 502 -14.22 -3.99 -50.78
CA CYS A 502 -15.62 -4.08 -50.42
C CYS A 502 -16.08 -2.82 -49.69
N MET A 503 -17.40 -2.66 -49.62
CA MET A 503 -18.02 -1.63 -48.80
C MET A 503 -18.49 -2.27 -47.50
N ALA A 504 -17.97 -1.77 -46.38
CA ALA A 504 -18.42 -2.17 -45.06
C ALA A 504 -19.53 -1.22 -44.58
N HIS A 505 -20.58 -1.79 -44.02
CA HIS A 505 -21.71 -1.10 -43.41
C HIS A 505 -21.84 -1.59 -41.97
N LEU A 506 -21.93 -0.65 -41.03
CA LEU A 506 -22.23 -0.92 -39.64
C LEU A 506 -23.57 -0.24 -39.35
N LEU A 507 -24.62 -1.05 -39.21
CA LEU A 507 -25.97 -0.58 -38.92
C LEU A 507 -26.23 -0.78 -37.43
N VAL A 508 -26.47 0.31 -36.70
CA VAL A 508 -26.89 0.27 -35.29
C VAL A 508 -28.35 0.66 -35.25
N SER A 509 -29.23 -0.21 -34.76
CA SER A 509 -30.66 0.07 -34.60
C SER A 509 -31.01 0.51 -33.18
N ASP A 510 -30.27 0.03 -32.17
CA ASP A 510 -30.31 0.48 -30.76
C ASP A 510 -28.95 0.14 -30.08
N SER A 511 -28.72 0.56 -28.83
CA SER A 511 -27.50 0.35 -28.02
C SER A 511 -26.99 -1.10 -27.92
N VAL A 512 -27.84 -2.08 -28.24
CA VAL A 512 -27.53 -3.52 -28.15
C VAL A 512 -27.87 -4.27 -29.46
N GLU A 513 -28.61 -3.65 -30.38
CA GLU A 513 -29.02 -4.28 -31.64
C GLU A 513 -28.36 -3.60 -32.85
N GLY A 514 -27.70 -4.39 -33.68
CA GLY A 514 -27.07 -3.92 -34.90
C GLY A 514 -26.35 -5.02 -35.65
N THR A 515 -25.94 -4.72 -36.88
CA THR A 515 -25.32 -5.69 -37.79
C THR A 515 -24.12 -5.07 -38.49
N ILE A 516 -23.07 -5.87 -38.67
CA ILE A 516 -21.96 -5.56 -39.57
C ILE A 516 -22.18 -6.31 -40.89
N ARG A 517 -22.16 -5.58 -42.01
CA ARG A 517 -22.32 -6.12 -43.36
C ARG A 517 -21.19 -5.70 -44.27
N LEU A 518 -20.65 -6.62 -45.06
CA LEU A 518 -19.68 -6.32 -46.09
C LEU A 518 -20.21 -6.78 -47.45
N HIS A 519 -20.23 -5.86 -48.41
CA HIS A 519 -20.61 -6.14 -49.79
C HIS A 519 -19.38 -6.19 -50.68
N PHE A 520 -19.03 -7.38 -51.17
CA PHE A 520 -17.85 -7.59 -52.00
C PHE A 520 -18.14 -7.22 -53.46
N ARG A 521 -17.23 -6.46 -54.09
CA ARG A 521 -17.42 -5.97 -55.48
C ARG A 521 -17.56 -7.08 -56.53
N ARG A 522 -17.12 -8.31 -56.22
CA ARG A 522 -17.17 -9.49 -57.12
C ARG A 522 -18.37 -10.41 -56.89
N GLY A 523 -19.34 -9.98 -56.07
CA GLY A 523 -20.50 -10.79 -55.68
C GLY A 523 -20.24 -11.58 -54.40
N GLY A 524 -21.24 -11.60 -53.51
CA GLY A 524 -21.17 -12.17 -52.16
C GLY A 524 -21.27 -11.10 -51.07
N SER A 525 -21.81 -11.49 -49.91
CA SER A 525 -21.91 -10.61 -48.74
C SER A 525 -21.57 -11.36 -47.47
N PHE A 526 -20.93 -10.67 -46.53
CA PHE A 526 -20.81 -11.12 -45.15
C PHE A 526 -21.79 -10.32 -44.30
N GLN A 527 -22.50 -10.98 -43.40
CA GLN A 527 -23.33 -10.33 -42.38
C GLN A 527 -23.11 -11.07 -41.06
N ALA A 528 -22.90 -10.31 -39.99
CA ALA A 528 -22.95 -10.82 -38.63
C ALA A 528 -23.72 -9.83 -37.76
N ASP A 529 -24.58 -10.36 -36.91
CA ASP A 529 -25.29 -9.56 -35.93
C ASP A 529 -24.37 -9.33 -34.71
N PHE A 530 -24.57 -8.24 -33.97
CA PHE A 530 -23.65 -7.84 -32.90
C PHE A 530 -23.53 -8.86 -31.77
N PHE A 531 -24.60 -9.58 -31.44
CA PHE A 531 -24.57 -10.66 -30.44
C PHE A 531 -23.73 -11.87 -30.89
N GLU A 532 -23.39 -11.95 -32.17
CA GLU A 532 -22.55 -13.01 -32.74
C GLU A 532 -21.06 -12.65 -32.71
N LEU A 533 -20.71 -11.42 -32.30
CA LEU A 533 -19.32 -10.97 -32.25
C LEU A 533 -18.63 -11.49 -30.97
N LEU A 534 -17.47 -12.12 -31.13
CA LEU A 534 -16.57 -12.54 -30.05
C LEU A 534 -15.55 -11.46 -29.68
N GLY A 535 -15.45 -10.42 -30.48
CA GLY A 535 -14.55 -9.29 -30.27
C GLY A 535 -14.00 -8.72 -31.58
N ALA A 536 -13.50 -7.49 -31.50
CA ALA A 536 -12.81 -6.79 -32.55
C ALA A 536 -11.42 -6.36 -32.05
N PHE A 537 -10.38 -6.83 -32.72
CA PHE A 537 -8.99 -6.68 -32.29
C PHE A 537 -8.19 -5.97 -33.37
N ALA A 538 -7.59 -4.82 -33.04
CA ALA A 538 -6.63 -4.21 -33.94
C ALA A 538 -5.43 -5.15 -34.10
N PHE A 539 -4.99 -5.36 -35.33
CA PHE A 539 -3.80 -6.16 -35.61
C PHE A 539 -3.03 -5.56 -36.78
N CYS A 540 -1.74 -5.86 -36.82
CA CYS A 540 -0.84 -5.39 -37.87
C CYS A 540 -0.34 -6.58 -38.68
N ASP A 541 -0.58 -6.54 -39.99
CA ASP A 541 0.05 -7.46 -40.95
C ASP A 541 1.07 -6.69 -41.80
N SER A 542 2.04 -7.41 -42.36
CA SER A 542 3.04 -6.97 -43.32
C SER A 542 2.50 -6.14 -44.49
N ARG A 543 1.24 -6.35 -44.89
CA ARG A 543 0.56 -5.58 -45.96
C ARG A 543 -0.33 -4.45 -45.49
N TRP A 544 -0.91 -4.53 -44.29
CA TRP A 544 -1.92 -3.58 -43.82
C TRP A 544 -1.70 -3.29 -42.34
N LYS A 545 -1.22 -2.06 -42.06
CA LYS A 545 -0.99 -1.57 -40.69
C LYS A 545 -2.28 -1.13 -39.99
N ASN A 546 -3.32 -0.83 -40.77
CA ASN A 546 -4.59 -0.25 -40.30
C ASN A 546 -5.69 -1.31 -40.35
N ALA A 547 -5.43 -2.49 -39.79
CA ALA A 547 -6.33 -3.64 -39.88
C ALA A 547 -7.02 -3.99 -38.55
N LEU A 548 -8.23 -4.53 -38.68
CA LEU A 548 -9.09 -4.97 -37.60
C LEU A 548 -9.52 -6.42 -37.85
N GLU A 549 -9.32 -7.28 -36.86
CA GLU A 549 -9.77 -8.67 -36.85
C GLU A 549 -11.08 -8.73 -36.07
N VAL A 550 -12.17 -9.07 -36.76
CA VAL A 550 -13.49 -9.30 -36.17
C VAL A 550 -13.73 -10.81 -36.13
N ARG A 551 -13.99 -11.35 -34.93
CA ARG A 551 -14.26 -12.77 -34.73
C ARG A 551 -15.73 -13.00 -34.43
N THR A 552 -16.32 -14.05 -35.00
CA THR A 552 -17.74 -14.38 -34.82
C THR A 552 -17.94 -15.78 -34.21
N THR A 553 -19.06 -15.95 -33.50
CA THR A 553 -19.47 -17.22 -32.87
C THR A 553 -19.90 -18.25 -33.92
N GLN A 554 -20.64 -17.83 -34.95
CA GLN A 554 -21.00 -18.69 -36.05
C GLN A 554 -19.78 -18.97 -36.94
N ASN A 555 -19.47 -20.26 -37.15
CA ASN A 555 -18.47 -20.79 -38.08
C ASN A 555 -16.98 -20.55 -37.78
N ARG A 556 -16.59 -20.00 -36.62
CA ARG A 556 -15.19 -19.62 -36.30
C ARG A 556 -14.53 -18.83 -37.46
N THR A 557 -15.33 -18.06 -38.16
CA THR A 557 -14.87 -17.21 -39.26
C THR A 557 -14.19 -15.98 -38.67
N THR A 558 -12.95 -15.77 -39.08
CA THR A 558 -12.22 -14.54 -38.81
C THR A 558 -12.40 -13.63 -40.01
N LEU A 559 -12.98 -12.46 -39.77
CA LEU A 559 -13.08 -11.39 -40.75
C LEU A 559 -11.98 -10.38 -40.47
N ASN A 560 -11.08 -10.20 -41.42
CA ASN A 560 -10.06 -9.16 -41.36
C ASN A 560 -10.48 -7.99 -42.26
N ILE A 561 -10.43 -6.77 -41.73
CA ILE A 561 -10.83 -5.54 -42.41
C ILE A 561 -9.68 -4.54 -42.33
N ALA A 562 -9.22 -4.02 -43.46
CA ALA A 562 -8.18 -3.01 -43.54
C ALA A 562 -8.77 -1.70 -44.05
N PHE A 563 -8.51 -0.63 -43.30
CA PHE A 563 -9.07 0.70 -43.52
C PHE A 563 -8.06 1.64 -44.19
N ALA A 564 -8.55 2.77 -44.72
CA ALA A 564 -7.71 3.73 -45.43
C ALA A 564 -6.72 4.44 -44.48
N SER A 565 -7.09 4.64 -43.21
CA SER A 565 -6.24 5.25 -42.17
C SER A 565 -6.34 4.54 -40.82
N GLU A 566 -5.35 4.77 -39.95
CA GLU A 566 -5.36 4.31 -38.56
C GLU A 566 -6.56 4.89 -37.80
N ASP A 567 -6.82 6.20 -37.97
CA ASP A 567 -7.94 6.89 -37.36
C ASP A 567 -9.30 6.27 -37.72
N GLU A 568 -9.50 5.88 -38.99
CA GLU A 568 -10.74 5.24 -39.44
C GLU A 568 -10.89 3.85 -38.82
N ARG A 569 -9.81 3.06 -38.78
CA ARG A 569 -9.77 1.75 -38.11
C ARG A 569 -10.05 1.88 -36.61
N ASP A 570 -9.50 2.88 -35.94
CA ASP A 570 -9.68 3.09 -34.51
C ASP A 570 -11.11 3.50 -34.18
N GLN A 571 -11.72 4.36 -34.99
CA GLN A 571 -13.15 4.69 -34.83
C GLN A 571 -14.05 3.46 -35.00
N TRP A 572 -13.76 2.58 -35.97
CA TRP A 572 -14.53 1.34 -36.16
C TRP A 572 -14.28 0.33 -35.04
N SER A 573 -13.05 0.23 -34.53
CA SER A 573 -12.70 -0.59 -33.36
C SER A 573 -13.46 -0.14 -32.12
N ASP A 574 -13.50 1.16 -31.84
CA ASP A 574 -14.19 1.73 -30.68
C ASP A 574 -15.69 1.43 -30.71
N ILE A 575 -16.32 1.56 -31.88
CA ILE A 575 -17.76 1.25 -32.04
C ILE A 575 -18.01 -0.23 -31.76
N LEU A 576 -17.23 -1.13 -32.37
CA LEU A 576 -17.41 -2.58 -32.22
C LEU A 576 -17.05 -3.08 -30.81
N GLN A 577 -16.09 -2.46 -30.11
CA GLN A 577 -15.77 -2.77 -28.73
C GLN A 577 -16.86 -2.31 -27.76
N LYS A 578 -17.42 -1.11 -27.95
CA LYS A 578 -18.56 -0.63 -27.15
C LYS A 578 -19.77 -1.55 -27.29
N VAL A 579 -20.04 -1.97 -28.53
CA VAL A 579 -21.11 -2.93 -28.87
C VAL A 579 -20.86 -4.31 -28.27
N TYR A 580 -19.63 -4.84 -28.34
CA TYR A 580 -19.30 -6.13 -27.73
C TYR A 580 -19.47 -6.10 -26.21
N LEU A 581 -19.07 -5.00 -25.56
CA LEU A 581 -19.23 -4.82 -24.11
C LEU A 581 -20.69 -4.68 -23.70
N SER A 582 -21.55 -4.09 -24.54
CA SER A 582 -22.99 -3.97 -24.26
C SER A 582 -23.77 -5.26 -24.56
N ALA A 583 -23.31 -6.09 -25.50
CA ALA A 583 -23.98 -7.32 -25.93
C ALA A 583 -23.45 -8.61 -25.26
N SER A 584 -22.28 -8.60 -24.62
CA SER A 584 -21.68 -9.81 -24.03
C SER A 584 -22.34 -10.20 -22.70
N PRO A 585 -22.93 -11.41 -22.57
CA PRO A 585 -23.56 -11.86 -21.32
C PRO A 585 -22.54 -12.12 -20.19
N LEU A 586 -21.24 -12.07 -20.48
CA LEU A 586 -20.16 -12.40 -19.55
C LEU A 586 -19.71 -11.23 -18.66
N VAL A 587 -20.26 -10.03 -18.85
CA VAL A 587 -20.01 -8.88 -17.95
C VAL A 587 -20.79 -9.01 -16.63
N GLY A 588 -21.70 -9.98 -16.52
CA GLY A 588 -22.45 -10.28 -15.29
C GLY A 588 -21.70 -11.10 -14.23
N TYR A 589 -20.44 -11.48 -14.45
CA TYR A 589 -19.63 -12.23 -13.48
C TYR A 589 -18.16 -11.78 -13.50
N ILE A 590 -17.88 -10.56 -13.07
CA ILE A 590 -16.58 -10.16 -12.47
C ILE A 590 -16.84 -9.27 -11.27
#